data_AF-A0A662WBX4-F1
#
_entry.id   AF-A0A662WBX4-F1
#
_cell.length_a   1.000
_cell.length_b   1.000
_cell.length_c   1.000
_cell.angle_alpha   90.00
_cell.angle_beta   90.00
_cell.angle_gamma   90.00
#
_symmetry.space_group_name_H-M   'P 1'
#
loop_
_entity.id
_entity.type
_entity.pdbx_description
1 polymer ?
#
loop_
_entity_poly.entity_id
_entity_poly.type
_entity_poly.pdbx_seq_one_letter_code
_entity_poly.pdbx_strand_id
1 'polypeptide(L)'
;MLRLVSRFSQPARRVSQTAGKSLTASSAHNVQCRCGNCVQHPMGCTCPRCQSRSFSVKSQSKYDIPKTQTAVVFEKNNAPLQVRKDWPVTQPKDLKPGEVLVRLAYSGVCHTDLHVWLGDWPLDNKLPLVGGHE
;
A
#
# COMPACT_ATOMS: atom_id res chain seq x y z
N MET A 1 11.44 23.79 5.09
CA MET A 1 11.79 23.54 6.50
C MET A 1 12.50 22.19 6.56
N LEU A 2 13.84 22.20 6.55
CA LEU A 2 14.67 20.98 6.54
C LEU A 2 14.59 20.27 7.90
N ARG A 3 14.42 18.95 7.89
CA ARG A 3 14.84 18.08 9.00
C ARG A 3 15.62 16.89 8.45
N LEU A 4 16.89 16.87 8.81
CA LEU A 4 17.81 15.72 8.73
C LEU A 4 17.74 14.94 10.07
N VAL A 5 18.36 13.74 10.10
CA VAL A 5 18.61 12.81 11.23
C VAL A 5 17.62 11.62 11.23
N SER A 6 18.00 10.33 11.27
CA SER A 6 19.27 9.64 11.54
C SER A 6 19.32 8.29 10.81
N ARG A 7 20.55 7.85 10.51
CA ARG A 7 20.85 6.45 10.17
C ARG A 7 20.55 5.55 11.37
N PHE A 8 19.68 4.56 11.20
CA PHE A 8 19.60 3.42 12.12
C PHE A 8 20.24 2.20 11.46
N SER A 9 21.49 1.94 11.84
CA SER A 9 22.19 0.69 11.55
C SER A 9 22.20 -0.17 12.80
N GLN A 10 21.22 -1.07 12.96
CA GLN A 10 21.37 -2.23 13.84
C GLN A 10 20.64 -3.44 13.25
N PRO A 11 21.32 -4.60 13.10
CA PRO A 11 20.65 -5.85 12.73
C PRO A 11 19.86 -6.38 13.94
N ALA A 12 18.55 -6.53 13.79
CA ALA A 12 17.71 -7.12 14.82
C ALA A 12 18.09 -8.60 15.05
N ARG A 13 18.71 -8.86 16.21
CA ARG A 13 19.13 -10.17 16.69
C ARG A 13 17.91 -11.03 17.03
N ARG A 14 17.87 -12.26 16.52
CA ARG A 14 16.83 -13.26 16.77
C ARG A 14 16.86 -13.68 18.25
N VAL A 15 15.81 -13.37 19.01
CA VAL A 15 15.62 -13.88 20.38
C VAL A 15 14.82 -15.17 20.31
N SER A 16 15.53 -16.30 20.39
CA SER A 16 14.95 -17.56 20.84
C SER A 16 15.13 -17.63 22.35
N GLN A 17 14.04 -17.57 23.11
CA GLN A 17 14.02 -18.04 24.50
C GLN A 17 12.76 -18.88 24.70
N THR A 18 13.01 -20.17 24.89
CA THR A 18 12.10 -21.17 25.46
C THR A 18 12.03 -20.95 26.97
N ALA A 19 10.84 -20.79 27.52
CA ALA A 19 10.57 -21.04 28.94
C ALA A 19 9.09 -21.42 29.09
N GLY A 20 8.85 -22.70 29.36
CA GLY A 20 7.53 -23.22 29.64
C GLY A 20 7.08 -22.87 31.04
N LYS A 21 5.81 -22.47 31.18
CA LYS A 21 4.95 -22.77 32.31
C LYS A 21 3.55 -23.03 31.79
N SER A 22 3.12 -24.28 31.87
CA SER A 22 1.74 -24.73 31.64
C SER A 22 0.95 -24.47 32.91
N LEU A 23 -0.16 -23.74 32.84
CA LEU A 23 -1.34 -23.87 33.70
C LEU A 23 -2.58 -23.29 32.95
N THR A 24 -3.37 -24.23 32.41
CA THR A 24 -4.84 -24.23 32.17
C THR A 24 -5.60 -23.00 31.64
N ALA A 25 -6.18 -23.23 30.45
CA ALA A 25 -7.51 -22.84 29.98
C ALA A 25 -7.84 -21.34 29.79
N SER A 26 -7.72 -20.89 28.54
CA SER A 26 -8.86 -20.46 27.68
C SER A 26 -8.45 -19.34 26.73
N SER A 27 -8.74 -19.57 25.45
CA SER A 27 -8.72 -18.62 24.34
C SER A 27 -7.38 -17.98 23.99
N ALA A 28 -6.66 -18.66 23.09
CA ALA A 28 -5.66 -18.02 22.24
C ALA A 28 -6.36 -17.00 21.32
N HIS A 29 -6.44 -15.74 21.75
CA HIS A 29 -6.71 -14.64 20.83
C HIS A 29 -5.39 -14.00 20.39
N ASN A 30 -4.97 -14.32 19.17
CA ASN A 30 -4.04 -13.48 18.44
C ASN A 30 -4.76 -12.16 18.11
N VAL A 31 -4.17 -11.03 18.51
CA VAL A 31 -4.71 -9.65 18.50
C VAL A 31 -4.93 -9.09 17.07
N GLN A 32 -5.01 -9.94 16.05
CA GLN A 32 -5.11 -9.58 14.64
C GLN A 32 -6.46 -9.90 13.98
N CYS A 33 -7.44 -10.40 14.73
CA CYS A 33 -8.78 -10.64 14.18
C CYS A 33 -9.69 -9.42 14.35
N ARG A 34 -9.81 -8.60 13.30
CA ARG A 34 -10.84 -7.54 13.16
C ARG A 34 -12.09 -8.04 12.41
N CYS A 35 -12.42 -9.32 12.49
CA CYS A 35 -13.72 -9.83 12.05
C CYS A 35 -14.75 -9.53 13.14
N GLY A 36 -15.76 -8.70 12.87
CA GLY A 36 -16.78 -8.33 13.85
C GLY A 36 -17.67 -9.47 14.39
N ASN A 37 -17.35 -10.74 14.12
CA ASN A 37 -17.94 -11.91 14.81
C ASN A 37 -17.14 -13.18 14.44
N CYS A 38 -16.15 -13.55 15.25
CA CYS A 38 -15.20 -14.64 14.93
C CYS A 38 -15.56 -16.00 15.58
N VAL A 39 -16.79 -16.19 16.10
CA VAL A 39 -17.18 -17.42 16.82
C VAL A 39 -17.53 -18.59 15.87
N GLN A 40 -17.70 -18.35 14.57
CA GLN A 40 -18.25 -19.35 13.63
C GLN A 40 -17.30 -19.81 12.53
N HIS A 41 -15.99 -19.52 12.60
CA HIS A 41 -15.08 -19.94 11.53
C HIS A 41 -13.89 -20.76 12.04
N PRO A 42 -13.63 -21.95 11.44
CA PRO A 42 -12.46 -22.74 11.76
C PRO A 42 -11.19 -22.03 11.31
N MET A 43 -10.10 -22.25 12.05
CA MET A 43 -8.77 -21.79 11.64
C MET A 43 -8.43 -22.36 10.26
N GLY A 44 -8.09 -21.48 9.30
CA GLY A 44 -7.83 -21.88 7.92
C GLY A 44 -9.01 -21.76 6.95
N CYS A 45 -10.10 -21.09 7.32
CA CYS A 45 -11.25 -20.86 6.44
C CYS A 45 -10.86 -20.15 5.13
N THR A 46 -11.15 -20.80 4.00
CA THR A 46 -10.89 -20.31 2.64
C THR A 46 -12.15 -19.75 1.98
N CYS A 47 -13.16 -19.28 2.73
CA CYS A 47 -14.35 -18.74 2.09
C CYS A 47 -14.05 -17.44 1.31
N PRO A 48 -14.80 -17.11 0.24
CA PRO A 48 -14.56 -15.91 -0.58
C PRO A 48 -14.50 -14.61 0.22
N ARG A 49 -15.22 -14.52 1.35
CA ARG A 49 -15.25 -13.36 2.24
C ARG A 49 -14.00 -13.22 3.14
N CYS A 50 -13.32 -14.32 3.43
CA CYS A 50 -12.03 -14.33 4.12
C CYS A 50 -10.86 -14.19 3.12
N GLN A 51 -10.97 -14.79 1.95
CA GLN A 51 -9.98 -14.66 0.86
C GLN A 51 -9.95 -13.26 0.24
N SER A 52 -11.10 -12.56 0.18
CA SER A 52 -11.19 -11.20 -0.37
C SER A 52 -10.45 -10.14 0.45
N ARG A 53 -10.01 -10.48 1.67
CA ARG A 53 -9.30 -9.56 2.57
C ARG A 53 -7.78 -9.64 2.45
N SER A 54 -7.25 -10.54 1.64
CA SER A 54 -5.81 -10.66 1.44
C SER A 54 -5.34 -9.95 0.16
N PHE A 55 -5.61 -8.64 0.03
CA PHE A 55 -4.71 -7.78 -0.74
C PHE A 55 -3.49 -7.45 0.14
N SER A 56 -2.85 -8.50 0.64
CA SER A 56 -1.58 -8.37 1.32
C SER A 56 -0.54 -8.22 0.22
N VAL A 57 0.01 -7.02 0.05
CA VAL A 57 1.26 -6.84 -0.69
C VAL A 57 2.35 -7.53 0.14
N LYS A 58 2.43 -8.85 0.01
CA LYS A 58 3.49 -9.64 0.61
C LYS A 58 4.80 -9.16 -0.03
N SER A 59 5.78 -8.86 0.82
CA SER A 59 7.13 -8.56 0.33
C SER A 59 7.66 -9.77 -0.44
N GLN A 60 8.22 -9.53 -1.62
CA GLN A 60 8.81 -10.55 -2.48
C GLN A 60 10.29 -10.24 -2.71
N SER A 61 11.11 -11.28 -2.81
CA SER A 61 12.55 -11.15 -3.13
C SER A 61 12.80 -10.67 -4.56
N LYS A 62 11.80 -10.86 -5.44
CA LYS A 62 11.81 -10.39 -6.82
C LYS A 62 10.38 -9.98 -7.20
N TYR A 63 10.27 -8.86 -7.91
CA TYR A 63 9.02 -8.41 -8.51
C TYR A 63 9.11 -8.57 -10.03
N ASP A 64 8.07 -9.15 -10.64
CA ASP A 64 7.84 -9.03 -12.07
C ASP A 64 7.08 -7.73 -12.31
N ILE A 65 7.77 -6.73 -12.87
CA ILE A 65 7.24 -5.38 -13.01
C ILE A 65 6.55 -5.28 -14.37
N PRO A 66 5.22 -5.06 -14.41
CA PRO A 66 4.50 -4.98 -15.67
C PRO A 66 4.92 -3.73 -16.45
N LYS A 67 4.70 -3.75 -17.76
CA LYS A 67 4.95 -2.58 -18.64
C LYS A 67 3.89 -1.50 -18.48
N THR A 68 2.69 -1.89 -18.04
CA THR A 68 1.54 -1.00 -17.84
C THR A 68 0.87 -1.25 -16.49
N GLN A 69 0.13 -0.26 -16.00
CA GLN A 69 -0.60 -0.29 -14.75
C GLN A 69 -1.99 0.33 -14.89
N THR A 70 -2.83 0.08 -13.88
CA THR A 70 -4.08 0.81 -13.73
C THR A 70 -3.82 2.12 -12.99
N ALA A 71 -4.33 3.23 -13.53
CA ALA A 71 -4.20 4.56 -12.93
C ALA A 71 -5.49 5.36 -13.12
N VAL A 72 -5.75 6.29 -12.20
CA VAL A 72 -6.81 7.30 -12.34
C VAL A 72 -6.16 8.58 -12.84
N VAL A 73 -6.55 9.01 -14.04
CA VAL A 73 -5.88 10.09 -14.77
C VAL A 73 -6.91 11.13 -15.20
N PHE A 74 -6.51 12.40 -15.19
CA PHE A 74 -7.26 13.48 -15.83
C PHE A 74 -6.38 14.25 -16.82
N GLU A 75 -6.95 14.52 -17.99
CA GLU A 75 -6.26 15.16 -19.13
C GLU A 75 -6.23 16.69 -18.99
N LYS A 76 -7.23 17.26 -18.32
CA LYS A 76 -7.38 18.69 -18.03
C LYS A 76 -8.01 18.87 -16.66
N ASN A 77 -7.78 20.02 -16.03
CA ASN A 77 -8.45 20.36 -14.78
C ASN A 77 -9.97 20.32 -14.97
N ASN A 78 -10.67 19.80 -13.96
CA ASN A 78 -12.13 19.62 -13.92
C ASN A 78 -12.69 18.71 -15.04
N ALA A 79 -11.85 17.99 -15.79
CA ALA A 79 -12.28 16.99 -16.75
C ALA A 79 -12.64 15.67 -16.05
N PRO A 80 -13.49 14.81 -16.65
CA PRO A 80 -13.82 13.52 -16.05
C PRO A 80 -12.58 12.68 -15.71
N LEU A 81 -12.56 12.11 -14.51
CA LEU A 81 -11.53 11.18 -14.07
C LEU A 81 -11.64 9.87 -14.85
N GLN A 82 -10.54 9.43 -15.45
CA GLN A 82 -10.49 8.21 -16.27
C GLN A 82 -9.72 7.11 -15.56
N VAL A 83 -10.34 5.94 -15.41
CA VAL A 83 -9.63 4.71 -15.00
C VAL A 83 -9.01 4.08 -16.24
N ARG A 84 -7.68 4.20 -16.37
CA ARG A 84 -6.90 3.64 -17.49
C ARG A 84 -6.19 2.38 -17.02
N LYS A 85 -6.15 1.33 -17.84
CA LYS A 85 -5.46 0.04 -17.52
C LYS A 85 -4.12 -0.11 -18.25
N ASP A 86 -3.81 0.82 -19.12
CA ASP A 86 -2.70 0.85 -20.07
C ASP A 86 -1.65 1.90 -19.73
N TRP A 87 -1.69 2.50 -18.53
CA TRP A 87 -0.76 3.57 -18.15
C TRP A 87 0.66 3.04 -18.02
N PRO A 88 1.69 3.64 -18.64
CA PRO A 88 3.03 3.09 -18.63
C PRO A 88 3.64 3.09 -17.22
N VAL A 89 4.36 2.01 -16.91
CA VAL A 89 5.18 1.90 -15.70
C VAL A 89 6.64 2.15 -16.07
N THR A 90 7.28 3.09 -15.38
CA THR A 90 8.73 3.31 -15.51
C THR A 90 9.48 2.02 -15.17
N GLN A 91 10.29 1.53 -16.10
CA GLN A 91 11.01 0.28 -15.92
C GLN A 91 12.25 0.49 -15.03
N PRO A 92 12.69 -0.51 -14.25
CA PRO A 92 13.83 -0.36 -13.33
C PRO A 92 15.11 0.20 -13.97
N LYS A 93 15.35 -0.15 -15.23
CA LYS A 93 16.51 0.30 -16.01
C LYS A 93 16.48 1.81 -16.34
N ASP A 94 15.30 2.42 -16.31
CA ASP A 94 15.06 3.82 -16.68
C ASP A 94 14.93 4.74 -15.44
N LEU A 95 15.03 4.18 -14.23
CA LEU A 95 15.02 4.94 -12.98
C LEU A 95 16.31 5.75 -12.81
N LYS A 96 16.16 7.02 -12.39
CA LYS A 96 17.30 7.90 -12.11
C LYS A 96 17.84 7.67 -10.69
N PRO A 97 19.08 8.09 -10.40
CA PRO A 97 19.60 8.05 -9.04
C PRO A 97 18.68 8.78 -8.06
N GLY A 98 18.27 8.07 -6.99
CA GLY A 98 17.36 8.60 -5.97
C GLY A 98 15.88 8.31 -6.20
N GLU A 99 15.49 7.77 -7.35
CA GLU A 99 14.11 7.34 -7.61
C GLU A 99 13.88 5.89 -7.13
N VAL A 100 12.64 5.60 -6.74
CA VAL A 100 12.19 4.26 -6.35
C VAL A 100 10.86 3.95 -7.01
N LEU A 101 10.62 2.67 -7.32
CA LEU A 101 9.33 2.20 -7.79
C LEU A 101 8.54 1.61 -6.61
N VAL A 102 7.33 2.12 -6.40
CA VAL A 102 6.46 1.69 -5.29
C VAL A 102 5.26 0.93 -5.84
N ARG A 103 5.04 -0.28 -5.34
CA ARG A 103 3.80 -1.02 -5.60
C ARG A 103 2.73 -0.59 -4.60
N LEU A 104 1.76 0.20 -5.05
CA LEU A 104 0.65 0.63 -4.22
C LEU A 104 -0.32 -0.52 -3.95
N ALA A 105 -0.67 -0.73 -2.68
CA ALA A 105 -1.73 -1.66 -2.25
C ALA A 105 -3.08 -0.95 -2.18
N TYR A 106 -3.02 0.26 -1.64
CA TYR A 106 -4.11 1.18 -1.37
C TYR A 106 -3.55 2.59 -1.50
N SER A 107 -4.42 3.56 -1.76
CA SER A 107 -4.09 4.98 -1.70
C SER A 107 -5.25 5.71 -1.03
N GLY A 108 -4.94 6.72 -0.22
CA GLY A 108 -5.93 7.60 0.36
C GLY A 108 -6.53 8.54 -0.69
N VAL A 109 -7.63 9.20 -0.33
CA VAL A 109 -8.23 10.27 -1.14
C VAL A 109 -8.32 11.49 -0.24
N CYS A 110 -7.52 12.49 -0.57
CA CYS A 110 -7.38 13.68 0.24
C CYS A 110 -8.14 14.86 -0.39
N HIS A 111 -8.47 15.86 0.41
CA HIS A 111 -9.08 17.09 -0.09
C HIS A 111 -8.16 17.82 -1.06
N THR A 112 -6.84 17.78 -0.85
CA THR A 112 -5.88 18.41 -1.77
C THR A 112 -5.92 17.78 -3.16
N ASP A 113 -6.25 16.49 -3.29
CA ASP A 113 -6.42 15.86 -4.61
C ASP A 113 -7.58 16.50 -5.39
N LEU A 114 -8.65 16.91 -4.69
CA LEU A 114 -9.78 17.61 -5.30
C LEU A 114 -9.37 18.97 -5.84
N HIS A 115 -8.61 19.76 -5.07
CA HIS A 115 -8.14 21.08 -5.52
C HIS A 115 -7.19 20.99 -6.72
N VAL A 116 -6.28 20.00 -6.68
CA VAL A 116 -5.39 19.71 -7.81
C VAL A 116 -6.21 19.36 -9.05
N TRP A 117 -7.25 18.54 -8.91
CA TRP A 117 -8.14 18.21 -10.02
C TRP A 117 -8.95 19.42 -10.53
N LEU A 118 -9.53 20.23 -9.65
CA LEU A 118 -10.25 21.45 -10.00
C LEU A 118 -9.35 22.50 -10.67
N GLY A 119 -8.05 22.48 -10.36
CA GLY A 119 -7.07 23.45 -10.86
C GLY A 119 -7.05 24.77 -10.10
N ASP A 120 -7.55 24.79 -8.86
CA ASP A 120 -7.50 25.94 -7.95
C ASP A 120 -6.34 25.84 -6.94
N TRP A 121 -5.49 24.81 -7.07
CA TRP A 121 -4.25 24.71 -6.31
C TRP A 121 -3.19 25.69 -6.85
N PRO A 122 -2.44 26.42 -5.99
CA PRO A 122 -1.55 27.51 -6.43
C PRO A 122 -0.30 27.05 -7.19
N LEU A 123 -0.05 25.75 -7.33
CA LEU A 123 1.07 25.20 -8.08
C LEU A 123 0.56 24.61 -9.40
N ASP A 124 1.29 24.90 -10.49
CA ASP A 124 0.95 24.38 -11.80
C ASP A 124 1.02 22.84 -11.84
N ASN A 125 -0.03 22.24 -12.40
CA ASN A 125 -0.10 20.80 -12.61
C ASN A 125 0.47 20.42 -13.97
N LYS A 126 1.31 19.39 -14.00
CA LYS A 126 1.70 18.75 -15.25
C LYS A 126 0.57 17.84 -15.72
N LEU A 127 -0.12 18.23 -16.78
CA LEU A 127 -1.16 17.43 -17.43
C LEU A 127 -0.59 16.58 -18.58
N PRO A 128 -1.13 15.36 -18.82
CA PRO A 128 -2.09 14.63 -17.98
C PRO A 128 -1.49 14.21 -16.63
N LEU A 129 -2.32 14.16 -15.59
CA LEU A 129 -1.89 13.90 -14.22
C LEU A 129 -2.56 12.64 -13.64
N VAL A 130 -1.76 11.79 -13.00
CA VAL A 130 -2.23 10.69 -12.13
C VAL A 130 -2.45 11.27 -10.73
N GLY A 131 -3.67 11.16 -10.20
CA GLY A 131 -4.00 11.70 -8.88
C GLY A 131 -3.51 10.85 -7.70
N GLY A 132 -3.67 11.38 -6.48
CA GLY A 132 -3.37 10.69 -5.22
C GLY A 132 -1.96 10.97 -4.68
N HIS A 133 -1.88 11.24 -3.38
CA HIS A 133 -0.61 11.49 -2.67
C HIS A 133 -0.53 10.83 -1.28
N GLU A 134 -1.44 9.90 -0.99
CA GLU A 134 -1.56 9.19 0.29
C GLU A 134 -1.41 7.67 0.12
#